data_AF-A0A7C4UPA1-F1
#
_entry.id   AF-A0A7C4UPA1-F1
#
_cell.length_a   1.000
_cell.length_b   1.000
_cell.length_c   1.000
_cell.angle_alpha   90.00
_cell.angle_beta   90.00
_cell.angle_gamma   90.00
#
_symmetry.space_group_name_H-M   'P 1'
#
loop_
_entity.id
_entity.type
_entity.pdbx_description
1 polymer ?
#
loop_
_entity_poly.entity_id
_entity_poly.type
_entity_poly.pdbx_seq_one_letter_code
_entity_poly.pdbx_strand_id
1 'polypeptide(L)'
;EKNKETLKLWRQAGADRYLLKFETSDHNLFKCLHKGDDRKDLQRRIELLIYMRELGYEIGSGIIVGLPGQTYESVAKDILKFKELDLDMVGIGPYVPHPYTPLGKKFSKSVFDEKVYVPNTPEMTLKVIALTRIVCPESNIPATTALATVGGVEARKLALTRGANVIMPNITPQKYKVCYDIYPGKSGVRESIEEIHSKILKLIADIGRVPGIGKGNRIRRDKLSPVGHIR
;
A
#
# COMPACT_ATOMS: atom_id res chain seq x y z
N GLU A 1 -2.93 -14.33 10.34
CA GLU A 1 -1.58 -13.89 9.87
C GLU A 1 -0.52 -14.96 10.18
N LYS A 2 0.78 -14.66 10.03
CA LYS A 2 1.88 -15.52 10.52
C LYS A 2 2.00 -15.41 12.05
N ASN A 3 2.52 -16.44 12.70
CA ASN A 3 2.74 -16.43 14.15
C ASN A 3 4.03 -15.67 14.52
N LYS A 4 4.18 -15.34 15.80
CA LYS A 4 5.28 -14.51 16.30
C LYS A 4 6.63 -15.22 16.16
N GLU A 5 6.66 -16.54 16.34
CA GLU A 5 7.85 -17.38 16.22
C GLU A 5 8.42 -17.32 14.79
N THR A 6 7.56 -17.41 13.78
CA THR A 6 7.95 -17.29 12.37
C THR A 6 8.54 -15.91 12.09
N LEU A 7 7.90 -14.84 12.59
CA LEU A 7 8.38 -13.47 12.37
C LEU A 7 9.74 -13.24 13.03
N LYS A 8 9.98 -13.83 14.21
CA LYS A 8 11.29 -13.80 14.87
C LYS A 8 12.35 -14.56 14.07
N LEU A 9 12.05 -15.76 13.60
CA LEU A 9 12.95 -16.56 12.77
C LEU A 9 13.34 -15.81 11.49
N TRP A 10 12.37 -15.19 10.81
CA TRP A 10 12.61 -14.41 9.60
C TRP A 10 13.50 -13.19 9.87
N ARG A 11 13.33 -12.55 11.02
CA ARG A 11 14.17 -11.41 11.40
C ARG A 11 15.61 -11.85 11.61
N GLN A 12 15.81 -12.95 12.34
CA GLN A 12 17.12 -13.56 12.59
C GLN A 12 17.79 -14.02 11.30
N ALA A 13 17.00 -14.47 10.32
CA ALA A 13 17.49 -14.82 8.98
C ALA A 13 17.86 -13.60 8.11
N GLY A 14 17.63 -12.37 8.57
CA GLY A 14 18.02 -11.14 7.89
C GLY A 14 16.90 -10.40 7.16
N ALA A 15 15.63 -10.76 7.37
CA ALA A 15 14.53 -9.98 6.81
C ALA A 15 14.54 -8.54 7.37
N ASP A 16 14.60 -7.55 6.47
CA ASP A 16 14.70 -6.12 6.82
C ASP A 16 13.32 -5.47 7.05
N ARG A 17 12.32 -5.86 6.23
CA ARG A 17 11.01 -5.18 6.17
C ARG A 17 9.85 -6.17 6.13
N TYR A 18 8.69 -5.74 6.62
CA TYR A 18 7.47 -6.51 6.52
C TYR A 18 6.26 -5.67 6.10
N LEU A 19 5.48 -6.14 5.13
CA LEU A 19 4.26 -5.48 4.67
C LEU A 19 3.02 -6.26 5.14
N LEU A 20 2.27 -5.67 6.07
CA LEU A 20 0.99 -6.18 6.57
C LEU A 20 -0.03 -5.04 6.60
N LYS A 21 -0.80 -4.89 5.51
CA LYS A 21 -1.90 -3.92 5.47
C LYS A 21 -2.94 -4.25 6.54
N PHE A 22 -3.44 -3.25 7.27
CA PHE A 22 -4.65 -3.41 8.08
C PHE A 22 -5.93 -3.21 7.25
N GLU A 23 -5.82 -2.78 5.99
CA GLU A 23 -6.88 -2.68 4.97
C GLU A 23 -7.90 -1.56 5.24
N THR A 24 -8.42 -1.47 6.46
CA THR A 24 -9.20 -0.37 7.04
C THR A 24 -9.04 -0.41 8.57
N SER A 25 -9.03 0.74 9.23
CA SER A 25 -9.04 0.88 10.69
C SER A 25 -10.46 0.86 11.28
N ASP A 26 -11.49 0.90 10.44
CA ASP A 26 -12.87 0.68 10.85
C ASP A 26 -13.09 -0.81 11.15
N HIS A 27 -13.25 -1.13 12.44
CA HIS A 27 -13.49 -2.50 12.92
C HIS A 27 -14.74 -3.15 12.32
N ASN A 28 -15.83 -2.38 12.14
CA ASN A 28 -17.07 -2.92 11.61
C ASN A 28 -16.90 -3.25 10.14
N LEU A 29 -16.31 -2.34 9.37
CA LEU A 29 -16.01 -2.58 7.96
C LEU A 29 -15.04 -3.76 7.79
N PHE A 30 -13.97 -3.82 8.57
CA PHE A 30 -13.01 -4.93 8.54
C PHE A 30 -13.71 -6.27 8.80
N LYS A 31 -14.54 -6.35 9.84
CA LYS A 31 -15.30 -7.56 10.18
C LYS A 31 -16.27 -7.97 9.07
N CYS A 32 -16.92 -7.00 8.42
CA CYS A 32 -17.79 -7.26 7.28
C CYS A 32 -17.02 -7.83 6.08
N LEU A 33 -15.83 -7.32 5.79
CA LEU A 33 -14.99 -7.77 4.68
C LEU A 33 -14.40 -9.16 4.88
N HIS A 34 -14.09 -9.52 6.13
CA HIS A 34 -13.49 -10.81 6.52
C HIS A 34 -14.49 -11.78 7.16
N LYS A 35 -15.80 -11.56 6.97
CA LYS A 35 -16.85 -12.42 7.54
C LYS A 35 -16.64 -13.87 7.12
N GLY A 36 -16.48 -14.76 8.10
CA GLY A 36 -16.26 -16.19 7.90
C GLY A 36 -14.78 -16.63 7.87
N ASP A 37 -13.84 -15.71 8.13
CA ASP A 37 -12.44 -16.06 8.39
C ASP A 37 -12.01 -15.58 9.79
N ASP A 38 -12.21 -16.44 10.80
CA ASP A 38 -11.87 -16.12 12.20
C ASP A 38 -10.37 -15.90 12.43
N ARG A 39 -9.52 -16.17 11.44
CA ARG A 39 -8.08 -15.89 11.48
C ARG A 39 -7.77 -14.45 11.11
N LYS A 40 -8.76 -13.68 10.66
CA LYS A 40 -8.64 -12.29 10.21
C LYS A 40 -9.24 -11.38 11.28
N ASP A 41 -8.36 -10.80 12.07
CA ASP A 41 -8.73 -9.87 13.12
C ASP A 41 -7.90 -8.59 13.01
N LEU A 42 -8.56 -7.43 13.09
CA LEU A 42 -7.90 -6.14 12.94
C LEU A 42 -6.95 -5.88 14.10
N GLN A 43 -7.39 -6.15 15.33
CA GLN A 43 -6.60 -5.91 16.53
C GLN A 43 -5.31 -6.75 16.50
N ARG A 44 -5.42 -8.03 16.14
CA ARG A 44 -4.27 -8.92 15.92
C ARG A 44 -3.29 -8.40 14.87
N ARG A 45 -3.76 -7.82 13.76
CA ARG A 45 -2.85 -7.22 12.76
C ARG A 45 -2.08 -6.06 13.33
N ILE A 46 -2.73 -5.20 14.11
CA ILE A 46 -2.10 -4.06 14.76
C ILE A 46 -1.06 -4.55 15.78
N GLU A 47 -1.38 -5.53 16.60
CA GLU A 47 -0.45 -6.15 17.54
C GLU A 47 0.76 -6.77 16.85
N LEU A 48 0.56 -7.42 15.69
CA LEU A 48 1.67 -7.96 14.91
C LEU A 48 2.55 -6.86 14.32
N LEU A 49 1.98 -5.73 13.88
CA LEU A 49 2.78 -4.58 13.41
C LEU A 49 3.65 -4.03 14.55
N ILE A 50 3.10 -3.86 15.75
CA ILE A 50 3.85 -3.41 16.93
C ILE A 50 4.95 -4.43 17.28
N TYR A 51 4.62 -5.71 17.33
CA TYR A 51 5.58 -6.77 17.62
C TYR A 51 6.72 -6.83 16.59
N MET A 52 6.43 -6.68 15.29
CA MET A 52 7.47 -6.64 14.26
C MET A 52 8.39 -5.43 14.42
N ARG A 53 7.86 -4.28 14.85
CA ARG A 53 8.68 -3.12 15.18
C ARG A 53 9.63 -3.40 16.35
N GLU A 54 9.16 -4.07 17.40
CA GLU A 54 10.00 -4.48 18.53
C GLU A 54 11.14 -5.42 18.11
N LEU A 55 10.88 -6.29 17.13
CA LEU A 55 11.91 -7.13 16.51
C LEU A 55 12.89 -6.35 15.59
N GLY A 56 12.63 -5.07 15.34
CA GLY A 56 13.47 -4.21 14.51
C GLY A 56 13.26 -4.37 13.00
N TYR A 57 12.06 -4.76 12.56
CA TYR A 57 11.64 -4.60 11.17
C TYR A 57 11.33 -3.14 10.86
N GLU A 58 11.56 -2.69 9.63
CA GLU A 58 10.75 -1.59 9.09
C GLU A 58 9.35 -2.13 8.77
N ILE A 59 8.33 -1.56 9.41
CA ILE A 59 6.96 -2.04 9.29
C ILE A 59 6.19 -1.23 8.24
N GLY A 60 5.53 -1.95 7.36
CA GLY A 60 4.66 -1.39 6.34
C GLY A 60 3.24 -1.85 6.52
N SER A 61 2.31 -0.91 6.43
CA SER A 61 0.87 -1.21 6.41
C SER A 61 0.18 -0.36 5.35
N GLY A 62 -1.12 -0.14 5.50
CA GLY A 62 -1.89 0.68 4.58
C GLY A 62 -3.32 0.18 4.40
N ILE A 63 -4.05 0.92 3.57
CA ILE A 63 -5.47 0.69 3.31
C ILE A 63 -5.78 0.35 1.86
N ILE A 64 -7.03 -0.02 1.66
CA ILE A 64 -7.70 -0.11 0.37
C ILE A 64 -8.73 1.03 0.32
N VAL A 65 -8.69 1.86 -0.72
CA VAL A 65 -9.55 3.05 -0.86
C VAL A 65 -10.76 2.72 -1.73
N GLY A 66 -11.95 3.09 -1.27
CA GLY A 66 -13.22 2.83 -1.96
C GLY A 66 -13.74 1.41 -1.74
N LEU A 67 -13.48 0.84 -0.56
CA LEU A 67 -14.15 -0.40 -0.14
C LEU A 67 -15.66 -0.15 0.01
N PRO A 68 -16.52 -1.14 -0.26
CA PRO A 68 -17.97 -0.96 -0.14
C PRO A 68 -18.36 -0.61 1.30
N GLY A 69 -18.98 0.55 1.51
CA GLY A 69 -19.34 1.05 2.84
C GLY A 69 -18.24 1.86 3.55
N GLN A 70 -17.07 2.09 2.92
CA GLN A 70 -16.02 2.94 3.48
C GLN A 70 -16.39 4.42 3.37
N THR A 71 -16.35 5.13 4.49
CA THR A 71 -16.69 6.56 4.57
C THR A 71 -15.45 7.46 4.50
N TYR A 72 -15.65 8.75 4.21
CA TYR A 72 -14.56 9.74 4.32
C TYR A 72 -13.97 9.80 5.74
N GLU A 73 -14.83 9.66 6.77
CA GLU A 73 -14.40 9.62 8.17
C GLU A 73 -13.50 8.40 8.46
N SER A 74 -13.86 7.22 7.95
CA SER A 74 -13.03 6.02 8.07
C SER A 74 -11.65 6.25 7.44
N VAL A 75 -11.58 6.82 6.25
CA VAL A 75 -10.31 7.12 5.57
C VAL A 75 -9.48 8.15 6.34
N ALA A 76 -10.12 9.17 6.94
CA ALA A 76 -9.42 10.12 7.79
C ALA A 76 -8.81 9.43 9.03
N LYS A 77 -9.58 8.54 9.68
CA LYS A 77 -9.09 7.71 10.80
C LYS A 77 -7.95 6.79 10.38
N ASP A 78 -8.01 6.23 9.18
CA ASP A 78 -6.92 5.42 8.62
C ASP A 78 -5.61 6.21 8.52
N ILE A 79 -5.68 7.45 8.01
CA ILE A 79 -4.51 8.33 7.89
C ILE A 79 -3.92 8.66 9.27
N LEU A 80 -4.78 8.97 10.24
CA LEU A 80 -4.34 9.19 11.62
C LEU A 80 -3.71 7.94 12.23
N LYS A 81 -4.26 6.76 11.94
CA LYS A 81 -3.71 5.48 12.40
C LYS A 81 -2.32 5.20 11.82
N PHE A 82 -2.03 5.61 10.58
CA PHE A 82 -0.67 5.52 10.02
C PHE A 82 0.35 6.31 10.85
N LYS A 83 -0.02 7.51 11.29
CA LYS A 83 0.82 8.36 12.15
C LYS A 83 0.95 7.77 13.55
N GLU A 84 -0.15 7.31 14.13
CA GLU A 84 -0.17 6.67 15.45
C GLU A 84 0.78 5.47 15.52
N LEU A 85 0.77 4.62 14.48
CA LEU A 85 1.68 3.47 14.37
C LEU A 85 3.08 3.84 13.88
N ASP A 86 3.31 5.12 13.53
CA ASP A 86 4.57 5.65 12.99
C ASP A 86 5.13 4.80 11.84
N LEU A 87 4.29 4.40 10.88
CA LEU A 87 4.65 3.41 9.86
C LEU A 87 5.86 3.82 9.00
N ASP A 88 6.76 2.88 8.75
CA ASP A 88 7.91 3.11 7.88
C ASP A 88 7.51 3.09 6.41
N MET A 89 6.50 2.28 6.06
CA MET A 89 5.90 2.23 4.73
C MET A 89 4.37 2.30 4.78
N VAL A 90 3.75 3.04 3.86
CA VAL A 90 2.29 3.20 3.81
C VAL A 90 1.76 2.92 2.39
N GLY A 91 1.26 1.71 2.17
CA GLY A 91 0.73 1.26 0.88
C GLY A 91 -0.74 1.60 0.69
N ILE A 92 -1.05 2.50 -0.23
CA ILE A 92 -2.42 2.95 -0.54
C ILE A 92 -2.77 2.56 -1.98
N GLY A 93 -3.94 1.97 -2.19
CA GLY A 93 -4.42 1.64 -3.53
C GLY A 93 -5.95 1.52 -3.56
N PRO A 94 -6.57 1.70 -4.74
CA PRO A 94 -8.01 1.59 -4.87
C PRO A 94 -8.47 0.14 -4.69
N TYR A 95 -9.70 -0.03 -4.23
CA TYR A 95 -10.42 -1.29 -4.36
C TYR A 95 -10.70 -1.57 -5.84
N VAL A 96 -10.26 -2.73 -6.31
CA VAL A 96 -10.53 -3.20 -7.67
C VAL A 96 -11.46 -4.41 -7.57
N PRO A 97 -12.73 -4.28 -7.99
CA PRO A 97 -13.72 -5.34 -7.81
C PRO A 97 -13.36 -6.55 -8.68
N HIS A 98 -13.12 -7.69 -8.04
CA HIS A 98 -12.84 -8.93 -8.74
C HIS A 98 -14.15 -9.68 -9.07
N PRO A 99 -14.45 -10.01 -10.34
CA PRO A 99 -15.75 -10.56 -10.76
C PRO A 99 -16.07 -11.94 -10.15
N TYR A 100 -15.04 -12.70 -9.79
CA TYR A 100 -15.19 -14.01 -9.13
C TYR A 100 -15.23 -13.96 -7.59
N THR A 101 -15.26 -12.78 -6.98
CA THR A 101 -15.40 -12.65 -5.51
C THR A 101 -16.83 -12.24 -5.12
N PRO A 102 -17.33 -12.66 -3.94
CA PRO A 102 -18.63 -12.22 -3.45
C PRO A 102 -18.75 -10.68 -3.37
N LEU A 103 -17.67 -10.02 -2.95
CA LEU A 103 -17.63 -8.56 -2.82
C LEU A 103 -17.69 -7.88 -4.19
N GLY A 104 -16.90 -8.32 -5.16
CA GLY A 104 -16.89 -7.74 -6.51
C GLY A 104 -18.22 -7.91 -7.25
N LYS A 105 -18.87 -9.07 -7.10
CA LYS A 105 -20.21 -9.31 -7.68
C LYS A 105 -21.25 -8.34 -7.14
N LYS A 106 -21.23 -8.07 -5.83
CA LYS A 106 -22.16 -7.13 -5.18
C LYS A 106 -21.84 -5.68 -5.53
N PHE A 107 -20.56 -5.32 -5.62
CA PHE A 107 -20.11 -3.96 -5.89
C PHE A 107 -20.67 -3.39 -7.20
N SER A 108 -20.71 -4.20 -8.27
CA SER A 108 -21.24 -3.79 -9.57
C SER A 108 -22.71 -3.33 -9.56
N LYS A 109 -23.45 -3.68 -8.51
CA LYS A 109 -24.88 -3.38 -8.34
C LYS A 109 -25.14 -2.34 -7.24
N SER A 110 -24.09 -1.87 -6.56
CA SER A 110 -24.22 -0.95 -5.44
C SER A 110 -24.32 0.49 -5.94
N VAL A 111 -25.24 1.25 -5.35
CA VAL A 111 -25.30 2.71 -5.47
C VAL A 111 -24.86 3.26 -4.11
N PHE A 112 -23.86 4.13 -4.12
CA PHE A 112 -23.34 4.75 -2.91
C PHE A 112 -23.68 6.24 -2.91
N ASP A 113 -24.07 6.76 -1.74
CA ASP A 113 -24.13 8.21 -1.55
C ASP A 113 -22.70 8.77 -1.55
N GLU A 114 -22.34 9.48 -2.62
CA GLU A 114 -21.02 10.07 -2.82
C GLU A 114 -20.67 11.15 -1.78
N LYS A 115 -21.65 11.65 -1.01
CA LYS A 115 -21.41 12.57 0.11
C LYS A 115 -20.92 11.84 1.36
N VAL A 116 -21.21 10.55 1.49
CA VAL A 116 -20.90 9.75 2.69
C VAL A 116 -19.74 8.80 2.42
N TYR A 117 -19.76 8.12 1.28
CA TYR A 117 -18.83 7.04 0.96
C TYR A 117 -17.75 7.49 -0.01
N VAL A 118 -16.53 6.99 0.21
CA VAL A 118 -15.39 7.29 -0.67
C VAL A 118 -15.48 6.47 -1.96
N PRO A 119 -15.25 7.07 -3.14
CA PRO A 119 -15.24 6.31 -4.39
C PRO A 119 -13.90 5.56 -4.55
N ASN A 120 -13.91 4.44 -5.29
CA ASN A 120 -12.70 3.65 -5.62
C ASN A 120 -11.93 4.21 -6.83
N THR A 121 -11.93 5.53 -7.01
CA THR A 121 -11.33 6.19 -8.18
C THR A 121 -9.83 6.45 -7.99
N PRO A 122 -9.08 6.62 -9.09
CA PRO A 122 -7.70 7.08 -9.03
C PRO A 122 -7.57 8.43 -8.32
N GLU A 123 -8.49 9.36 -8.58
CA GLU A 123 -8.46 10.69 -7.97
C GLU A 123 -8.57 10.62 -6.45
N MET A 124 -9.53 9.86 -5.92
CA MET A 124 -9.69 9.70 -4.48
C MET A 124 -8.45 9.07 -3.85
N THR A 125 -7.92 8.01 -4.47
CA THR A 125 -6.67 7.37 -4.01
C THR A 125 -5.50 8.36 -3.98
N LEU A 126 -5.36 9.21 -5.01
CA LEU A 126 -4.32 10.25 -5.07
C LEU A 126 -4.48 11.30 -3.96
N LYS A 127 -5.71 11.69 -3.59
CA LYS A 127 -5.99 12.57 -2.45
C LYS A 127 -5.51 11.92 -1.13
N VAL A 128 -5.81 10.64 -0.93
CA VAL A 128 -5.35 9.89 0.26
C VAL A 128 -3.82 9.82 0.31
N ILE A 129 -3.15 9.57 -0.82
CA ILE A 129 -1.68 9.58 -0.91
C ILE A 129 -1.11 10.96 -0.51
N ALA A 130 -1.67 12.04 -1.04
CA ALA A 130 -1.21 13.40 -0.74
C ALA A 130 -1.37 13.75 0.75
N LEU A 131 -2.54 13.46 1.34
CA LEU A 131 -2.79 13.68 2.76
C LEU A 131 -1.89 12.81 3.63
N THR A 132 -1.66 11.56 3.24
CA THR A 132 -0.74 10.66 3.95
C THR A 132 0.67 11.22 3.94
N ARG A 133 1.17 11.77 2.83
CA ARG A 133 2.49 12.41 2.80
C ARG A 133 2.58 13.60 3.74
N ILE A 134 1.52 14.40 3.87
CA ILE A 134 1.50 15.53 4.81
C ILE A 134 1.57 15.04 6.26
N VAL A 135 0.77 14.02 6.59
CA VAL A 135 0.64 13.49 7.96
C VAL A 135 1.83 12.62 8.37
N CYS A 136 2.41 11.88 7.42
CA CYS A 136 3.52 10.95 7.58
C CYS A 136 4.68 11.34 6.64
N PRO A 137 5.36 12.47 6.89
CA PRO A 137 6.29 13.09 5.94
C PRO A 137 7.53 12.25 5.63
N GLU A 138 7.88 11.30 6.48
CA GLU A 138 9.10 10.48 6.37
C GLU A 138 8.84 9.08 5.80
N SER A 139 7.57 8.65 5.74
CA SER A 139 7.25 7.28 5.34
C SER A 139 7.54 7.02 3.86
N ASN A 140 7.89 5.79 3.55
CA ASN A 140 7.97 5.30 2.17
C ASN A 140 6.57 4.97 1.65
N ILE A 141 6.11 5.68 0.63
CA ILE A 141 4.76 5.55 0.08
C ILE A 141 4.88 5.04 -1.37
N PRO A 142 4.43 3.82 -1.68
CA PRO A 142 4.49 3.29 -3.03
C PRO A 142 3.38 3.84 -3.93
N ALA A 143 3.73 4.15 -5.18
CA ALA A 143 2.78 4.33 -6.28
C ALA A 143 2.32 2.94 -6.74
N THR A 144 1.22 2.45 -6.15
CA THR A 144 0.83 1.04 -6.24
C THR A 144 0.39 0.60 -7.63
N THR A 145 0.58 -0.69 -7.95
CA THR A 145 0.10 -1.29 -9.19
C THR A 145 -1.42 -1.20 -9.33
N ALA A 146 -2.17 -1.29 -8.23
CA ALA A 146 -3.63 -1.17 -8.23
C ALA A 146 -4.08 0.20 -8.75
N LEU A 147 -3.39 1.28 -8.35
CA LEU A 147 -3.66 2.62 -8.87
C LEU A 147 -3.39 2.70 -10.38
N ALA A 148 -2.30 2.11 -10.83
CA ALA A 148 -1.98 2.05 -12.27
C ALA A 148 -2.96 1.19 -13.07
N THR A 149 -3.54 0.14 -12.47
CA THR A 149 -4.58 -0.67 -13.09
C THR A 149 -5.87 0.14 -13.32
N VAL A 150 -6.28 0.95 -12.34
CA VAL A 150 -7.53 1.73 -12.44
C VAL A 150 -7.35 3.03 -13.23
N GLY A 151 -6.22 3.72 -13.06
CA GLY A 151 -5.99 5.05 -13.65
C GLY A 151 -4.87 5.12 -14.68
N GLY A 152 -4.36 3.98 -15.15
CA GLY A 152 -3.29 3.91 -16.14
C GLY A 152 -1.93 4.39 -15.63
N VAL A 153 -0.97 4.53 -16.57
CA VAL A 153 0.40 4.99 -16.28
C VAL A 153 0.39 6.41 -15.68
N GLU A 154 -0.51 7.28 -16.15
CA GLU A 154 -0.63 8.65 -15.65
C GLU A 154 -0.99 8.70 -14.15
N ALA A 155 -1.87 7.82 -13.65
CA ALA A 155 -2.17 7.78 -12.22
C ALA A 155 -0.94 7.39 -11.37
N ARG A 156 -0.07 6.51 -11.88
CA ARG A 156 1.20 6.18 -11.22
C ARG A 156 2.14 7.39 -11.22
N LYS A 157 2.25 8.10 -12.34
CA LYS A 157 3.04 9.33 -12.47
C LYS A 157 2.56 10.38 -11.46
N LEU A 158 1.26 10.62 -11.41
CA LEU A 158 0.64 11.55 -10.46
C LEU A 158 0.86 11.16 -9.00
N ALA A 159 0.85 9.87 -8.67
CA ALA A 159 1.14 9.44 -7.31
C ALA A 159 2.56 9.84 -6.89
N LEU A 160 3.55 9.62 -7.77
CA LEU A 160 4.95 9.98 -7.53
C LEU A 160 5.17 11.48 -7.41
N THR A 161 4.36 12.30 -8.07
CA THR A 161 4.40 13.77 -7.93
C THR A 161 3.52 14.30 -6.80
N ARG A 162 2.67 13.46 -6.18
CA ARG A 162 1.74 13.85 -5.09
C ARG A 162 2.06 13.19 -3.75
N GLY A 163 3.27 12.67 -3.59
CA GLY A 163 3.79 12.23 -2.29
C GLY A 163 4.30 10.79 -2.25
N ALA A 164 4.02 9.97 -3.25
CA ALA A 164 4.67 8.66 -3.36
C ALA A 164 6.16 8.81 -3.73
N ASN A 165 6.98 7.91 -3.22
CA ASN A 165 8.43 7.88 -3.46
C ASN A 165 8.96 6.45 -3.72
N VAL A 166 8.09 5.44 -3.82
CA VAL A 166 8.46 4.05 -4.10
C VAL A 166 7.69 3.52 -5.31
N ILE A 167 8.33 2.68 -6.12
CA ILE A 167 7.69 1.88 -7.18
C ILE A 167 8.01 0.41 -6.90
N MET A 168 7.02 -0.47 -7.08
CA MET A 168 7.16 -1.91 -6.86
C MET A 168 6.97 -2.67 -8.19
N PRO A 169 8.03 -2.86 -8.99
CA PRO A 169 7.94 -3.63 -10.24
C PRO A 169 7.53 -5.08 -9.97
N ASN A 170 6.74 -5.64 -10.88
CA ASN A 170 6.38 -7.05 -10.85
C ASN A 170 7.45 -7.89 -11.54
N ILE A 171 8.32 -8.52 -10.75
CA ILE A 171 9.39 -9.41 -11.21
C ILE A 171 9.01 -10.91 -11.12
N THR A 172 7.74 -11.24 -10.86
CA THR A 172 7.27 -12.63 -10.82
C THR A 172 7.51 -13.29 -12.18
N PRO A 173 8.00 -14.55 -12.23
CA PRO A 173 8.21 -15.25 -13.51
C PRO A 173 6.93 -15.32 -14.34
N GLN A 174 7.08 -15.16 -15.66
CA GLN A 174 5.95 -14.95 -16.58
C GLN A 174 4.85 -16.00 -16.46
N LYS A 175 5.21 -17.29 -16.35
CA LYS A 175 4.26 -18.40 -16.18
C LYS A 175 3.40 -18.33 -14.92
N TYR A 176 3.84 -17.61 -13.88
CA TYR A 176 3.14 -17.51 -12.60
C TYR A 176 2.44 -16.16 -12.40
N LYS A 177 2.73 -15.14 -13.23
CA LYS A 177 2.09 -13.82 -13.12
C LYS A 177 0.57 -13.91 -13.20
N VAL A 178 0.06 -14.79 -14.06
CA VAL A 178 -1.38 -15.02 -14.25
C VAL A 178 -2.05 -15.69 -13.05
N CYS A 179 -1.30 -16.43 -12.23
CA CYS A 179 -1.84 -17.10 -11.04
C CYS A 179 -2.00 -16.14 -9.86
N TYR A 180 -1.32 -14.99 -9.87
CA TYR A 180 -1.38 -14.00 -8.79
C TYR A 180 -2.44 -12.94 -9.09
N ASP A 181 -3.70 -13.38 -9.06
CA ASP A 181 -4.88 -12.59 -9.47
C ASP A 181 -5.65 -12.02 -8.27
N ILE A 182 -5.01 -11.11 -7.53
CA ILE A 182 -5.65 -10.41 -6.40
C ILE A 182 -6.75 -9.42 -6.85
N TYR A 183 -6.70 -8.99 -8.11
CA TYR A 183 -7.69 -8.18 -8.81
C TYR A 183 -7.46 -8.27 -10.32
N PRO A 184 -8.52 -8.15 -11.14
CA PRO A 184 -8.43 -8.32 -12.59
C PRO A 184 -7.65 -7.17 -13.24
N GLY A 185 -7.14 -7.42 -14.45
CA GLY A 185 -6.54 -6.39 -15.30
C GLY A 185 -5.22 -5.83 -14.80
N LYS A 186 -4.52 -6.56 -13.91
CA LYS A 186 -3.24 -6.11 -13.32
C LYS A 186 -2.25 -5.65 -14.41
N SER A 187 -1.78 -4.41 -14.28
CA SER A 187 -0.79 -3.83 -15.18
C SER A 187 0.52 -4.65 -15.18
N GLY A 188 1.09 -4.87 -16.37
CA GLY A 188 2.40 -5.52 -16.58
C GLY A 188 2.44 -7.05 -16.49
N VAL A 189 1.29 -7.72 -16.65
CA VAL A 189 1.22 -9.19 -16.66
C VAL A 189 1.93 -9.81 -17.87
N ARG A 190 2.04 -9.12 -18.99
CA ARG A 190 2.65 -9.65 -20.24
C ARG A 190 4.04 -9.09 -20.57
N GLU A 191 4.53 -8.14 -19.79
CA GLU A 191 5.79 -7.45 -20.06
C GLU A 191 6.99 -8.25 -19.56
N SER A 192 8.11 -8.20 -20.28
CA SER A 192 9.39 -8.75 -19.83
C SER A 192 9.98 -7.91 -18.67
N ILE A 193 10.98 -8.44 -17.98
CA ILE A 193 11.63 -7.72 -16.87
C ILE A 193 12.38 -6.49 -17.40
N GLU A 194 13.01 -6.61 -18.57
CA GLU A 194 13.77 -5.56 -19.25
C GLU A 194 12.84 -4.42 -19.68
N GLU A 195 11.67 -4.75 -20.23
CA GLU A 195 10.65 -3.77 -20.59
C GLU A 195 10.13 -3.01 -19.35
N ILE A 196 9.86 -3.72 -18.26
CA ILE A 196 9.43 -3.11 -16.99
C ILE A 196 10.52 -2.17 -16.46
N HIS A 197 11.77 -2.60 -16.48
CA HIS A 197 12.91 -1.82 -16.00
C HIS A 197 13.06 -0.52 -16.80
N SER A 198 13.10 -0.62 -18.14
CA SER A 198 13.22 0.55 -19.03
C SER A 198 12.07 1.54 -18.84
N LYS A 199 10.82 1.07 -18.76
CA LYS A 199 9.65 1.93 -18.54
C LYS A 199 9.69 2.65 -17.20
N ILE A 200 10.17 2.01 -16.14
CA ILE A 200 10.29 2.63 -14.82
C ILE A 200 11.37 3.71 -14.83
N LEU A 201 12.55 3.45 -15.41
CA LEU A 201 13.60 4.45 -15.50
C LEU A 201 13.15 5.67 -16.31
N LYS A 202 12.47 5.43 -17.44
CA LYS A 202 11.86 6.50 -18.23
C LYS A 202 10.84 7.31 -17.42
N LEU A 203 9.90 6.63 -16.75
CA LEU A 203 8.90 7.30 -15.91
C LEU A 203 9.55 8.19 -14.83
N ILE A 204 10.61 7.70 -14.17
CA ILE A 204 11.34 8.44 -13.13
C ILE A 204 12.01 9.69 -13.74
N ALA A 205 12.66 9.53 -14.90
CA ALA A 205 13.28 10.65 -15.61
C ALA A 205 12.25 11.69 -16.09
N ASP A 206 11.12 11.25 -16.63
CA ASP A 206 10.04 12.10 -17.16
C ASP A 206 9.37 12.98 -16.09
N ILE A 207 9.54 12.66 -14.79
CA ILE A 207 9.08 13.48 -13.66
C ILE A 207 10.21 14.23 -12.96
N GLY A 208 11.40 14.29 -13.55
CA GLY A 208 12.56 15.00 -13.00
C GLY A 208 13.09 14.38 -11.70
N ARG A 209 12.93 13.06 -11.52
CA ARG A 209 13.44 12.31 -10.36
C ARG A 209 14.63 11.44 -10.77
N VAL A 210 15.30 10.88 -9.77
CA VAL A 210 16.38 9.90 -9.96
C VAL A 210 16.03 8.59 -9.24
N PRO A 211 16.48 7.43 -9.74
CA PRO A 211 16.37 6.17 -9.00
C PRO A 211 17.09 6.26 -7.66
N GLY A 212 16.50 5.64 -6.63
CA GLY A 212 17.13 5.57 -5.30
C GLY A 212 18.41 4.72 -5.32
N ILE A 213 19.37 5.09 -4.47
CA ILE A 213 20.62 4.35 -4.26
C ILE A 213 20.54 3.58 -2.93
N GLY A 214 21.09 2.38 -2.89
CA GLY A 214 21.11 1.54 -1.70
C GLY A 214 19.74 0.93 -1.37
N LYS A 215 19.50 0.62 -0.09
CA LYS A 215 18.29 -0.10 0.35
C LYS A 215 17.01 0.76 0.31
N GLY A 216 17.14 2.10 0.37
CA GLY A 216 15.98 3.01 0.43
C GLY A 216 15.16 2.91 1.72
N ASN A 217 15.83 2.76 2.87
CA ASN A 217 15.22 2.74 4.20
C ASN A 217 14.49 4.05 4.52
N ARG A 218 13.60 4.04 5.51
CA ARG A 218 12.98 5.28 5.99
C ARG A 218 14.05 6.19 6.61
N ILE A 219 14.07 7.45 6.17
CA ILE A 219 14.94 8.48 6.75
C ILE A 219 14.13 9.24 7.80
N ARG A 220 14.48 9.03 9.08
CA ARG A 220 13.84 9.74 10.20
C ARG A 220 14.60 11.03 10.50
N ARG A 221 13.90 12.15 10.66
CA ARG A 221 14.51 13.49 10.82
C ARG A 221 15.27 13.64 12.13
N ASP A 222 14.86 12.95 13.17
CA ASP A 222 15.53 12.88 14.48
C ASP A 222 16.91 12.20 14.43
N LYS A 223 17.20 11.42 13.39
CA LYS A 223 18.48 10.76 13.15
C LYS A 223 19.37 11.50 12.13
N LEU A 224 18.89 12.59 11.55
CA LEU A 224 19.74 13.49 10.76
C LEU A 224 20.54 14.34 11.74
N SER A 225 21.87 14.21 11.75
CA SER A 225 22.71 15.20 12.42
C SER A 225 22.41 16.59 11.85
N PRO A 226 22.52 17.67 12.64
CA PRO A 226 22.28 19.04 12.16
C PRO A 226 23.15 19.44 10.95
N VAL A 227 24.21 18.67 10.70
CA VAL A 227 25.10 18.78 9.55
C VAL A 227 24.80 17.59 8.65
N GLY A 228 24.39 17.84 7.40
CA GLY A 228 23.84 16.85 6.48
C GLY A 228 24.84 15.82 5.96
N HIS A 229 25.32 14.95 6.83
CA HIS A 229 26.06 13.75 6.46
C HIS A 229 25.25 12.51 6.84
N ILE A 230 24.93 11.73 5.81
CA ILE A 230 24.32 10.41 5.90
C ILE A 230 25.29 9.51 6.67
N ARG A 231 24.84 8.92 7.79
CA ARG A 231 25.50 7.77 8.43
C ARG A 231 25.09 6.48 7.72
#